data_AF-S9VW25-F1
#
_entry.id   AF-S9VW25-F1
#
_cell.length_a   1.000
_cell.length_b   1.000
_cell.length_c   1.000
_cell.angle_alpha   90.00
_cell.angle_beta   90.00
_cell.angle_gamma   90.00
#
_symmetry.space_group_name_H-M   'P 1'
#
loop_
_entity.id
_entity.type
_entity.pdbx_description
1 polymer ?
#
loop_
_entity_poly.entity_id
_entity_poly.type
_entity_poly.pdbx_seq_one_letter_code
_entity_poly.pdbx_strand_id
1 'polypeptide(L)'
;MHDDQEEIINEALMQENNFREYIKELSGSASYMRSNRPMSAEALQQLLDQEAEQRAKIREARIRLIKLQNFSKKVQVAMDEKDKQSKHTGMYLIDFEQLKIENTNLSEKIEERNEDISKLRRKVTTTIHVLTHMKEKLEFMRDENEVYKGQVASTEEELSVIRDQLARTKRRRDGYAASNVKMKERMPLVGSDDLLLDYENRKEAINKARMQVVQLTEKHKELHEFIQKNQPVIDELQRTLSNYPK
;
A
#
# COMPACT_ATOMS: atom_id res chain seq x y z
N MET A 1 -69.57 52.16 2.99
CA MET A 1 -69.08 51.99 1.60
C MET A 1 -70.22 51.93 0.58
N HIS A 2 -71.29 51.14 0.78
CA HIS A 2 -72.47 51.20 -0.11
C HIS A 2 -73.44 52.31 0.32
N ASP A 3 -73.70 52.44 1.62
CA ASP A 3 -74.54 53.53 2.18
C ASP A 3 -74.00 54.93 1.84
N ASP A 4 -72.68 55.14 1.93
CA ASP A 4 -72.05 56.42 1.57
C ASP A 4 -72.21 56.78 0.08
N GLN A 5 -72.26 55.77 -0.80
CA GLN A 5 -72.45 56.00 -2.24
C GLN A 5 -73.89 56.37 -2.57
N GLU A 6 -74.85 55.75 -1.90
CA GLU A 6 -76.27 56.10 -2.05
C GLU A 6 -76.57 57.50 -1.49
N GLU A 7 -75.94 57.88 -0.37
CA GLU A 7 -76.05 59.21 0.21
C GLU A 7 -75.54 60.31 -0.73
N ILE A 8 -74.36 60.11 -1.34
CA ILE A 8 -73.78 61.03 -2.34
C ILE A 8 -74.67 61.14 -3.59
N ILE A 9 -75.27 60.03 -4.05
CA ILE A 9 -76.18 60.04 -5.20
C ILE A 9 -77.45 60.82 -4.87
N ASN A 10 -78.01 60.61 -3.68
CA ASN A 10 -79.21 61.31 -3.22
C ASN A 10 -78.97 62.81 -3.05
N GLU A 11 -77.81 63.20 -2.51
CA GLU A 11 -77.42 64.61 -2.39
C GLU A 11 -77.28 65.27 -3.79
N ALA A 12 -76.65 64.57 -4.74
CA ALA A 12 -76.50 65.08 -6.11
C ALA A 12 -77.86 65.25 -6.83
N LEU A 13 -78.80 64.32 -6.63
CA LEU A 13 -80.17 64.43 -7.16
C LEU A 13 -80.94 65.58 -6.50
N MET A 14 -80.76 65.78 -5.20
CA MET A 14 -81.38 66.89 -4.47
C MET A 14 -80.86 68.25 -4.97
N GLN A 15 -79.55 68.39 -5.16
CA GLN A 15 -78.96 69.61 -5.72
C GLN A 15 -79.46 69.91 -7.14
N GLU A 16 -79.65 68.88 -7.96
CA GLU A 16 -80.22 69.03 -9.30
C GLU A 16 -81.67 69.52 -9.27
N ASN A 17 -82.49 68.98 -8.37
CA ASN A 17 -83.87 69.42 -8.19
C ASN A 17 -83.94 70.86 -7.67
N ASN A 18 -83.13 71.21 -6.67
CA ASN A 18 -83.02 72.57 -6.14
C ASN A 18 -82.60 73.57 -7.23
N PHE A 19 -81.64 73.18 -8.08
CA PHE A 19 -81.22 73.99 -9.21
C PHE A 19 -82.34 74.17 -10.25
N ARG A 20 -83.12 73.11 -10.54
CA ARG A 20 -84.26 73.19 -11.45
C ARG A 20 -85.35 74.14 -10.93
N GLU A 21 -85.65 74.08 -9.63
CA GLU A 21 -86.60 74.99 -8.99
C GLU A 21 -86.10 76.45 -9.03
N TYR A 22 -84.82 76.67 -8.75
CA TYR A 22 -84.20 77.98 -8.86
C TYR A 22 -84.29 78.57 -10.28
N ILE A 23 -84.01 77.78 -11.32
CA ILE A 23 -84.15 78.24 -12.70
C ILE A 23 -85.61 78.50 -13.06
N LYS A 24 -86.56 77.71 -12.55
CA LYS A 24 -88.00 77.92 -12.74
C LYS A 24 -88.47 79.22 -12.09
N GLU A 25 -87.98 79.54 -10.90
CA GLU A 25 -88.28 80.80 -10.20
C GLU A 25 -87.69 82.01 -10.95
N LEU A 26 -86.41 81.93 -11.33
CA LEU A 26 -85.73 83.00 -12.08
C LEU A 26 -86.39 83.28 -13.43
N SER A 27 -86.88 82.24 -14.09
CA SER A 27 -87.49 82.33 -15.42
C SER A 27 -88.97 82.72 -15.41
N GLY A 28 -89.64 82.71 -14.25
CA GLY A 28 -90.98 83.27 -14.07
C GLY A 28 -91.05 84.79 -14.28
N SER A 29 -89.92 85.47 -14.20
CA SER A 29 -89.79 86.92 -14.47
C SER A 29 -89.32 87.24 -15.90
N ALA A 30 -89.17 86.23 -16.75
CA ALA A 30 -88.54 86.40 -18.06
C ALA A 30 -89.56 86.77 -19.17
N SER A 31 -89.16 87.71 -20.04
CA SER A 31 -89.94 88.16 -21.20
C SER A 31 -89.22 87.84 -22.52
N TYR A 32 -90.00 87.69 -23.60
CA TYR A 32 -89.42 87.50 -24.93
C TYR A 32 -88.73 88.78 -25.41
N MET A 33 -87.43 88.71 -25.71
CA MET A 33 -86.61 89.86 -26.12
C MET A 33 -87.17 90.69 -27.28
N ARG A 34 -87.95 90.09 -28.19
CA ARG A 34 -88.50 90.77 -29.38
C ARG A 34 -89.94 91.31 -29.21
N SER A 35 -90.70 90.83 -28.24
CA SER A 35 -92.12 91.19 -28.07
C SER A 35 -92.46 91.76 -26.69
N ASN A 36 -91.51 91.70 -25.74
CA ASN A 36 -91.61 92.12 -24.34
C ASN A 36 -92.84 91.57 -23.59
N ARG A 37 -93.47 90.52 -24.13
CA ARG A 37 -94.57 89.81 -23.50
C ARG A 37 -94.01 88.77 -22.52
N PRO A 38 -94.64 88.58 -21.35
CA PRO A 38 -94.26 87.52 -20.42
C PRO A 38 -94.38 86.16 -21.12
N MET A 39 -93.41 85.27 -20.89
CA MET A 39 -93.51 83.91 -21.41
C MET A 39 -94.70 83.18 -20.79
N SER A 40 -95.44 82.40 -21.58
CA SER A 40 -96.48 81.54 -21.01
C SER A 40 -95.84 80.44 -20.18
N ALA A 41 -96.50 80.03 -19.09
CA ALA A 41 -96.02 78.95 -18.22
C ALA A 41 -95.77 77.64 -19.01
N GLU A 42 -96.54 77.41 -20.08
CA GLU A 42 -96.40 76.26 -20.96
C GLU A 42 -95.13 76.31 -21.83
N ALA A 43 -94.82 77.46 -22.43
CA ALA A 43 -93.61 77.62 -23.25
C ALA A 43 -92.33 77.55 -22.41
N LEU A 44 -92.39 78.06 -21.16
CA LEU A 44 -91.30 77.95 -20.20
C LEU A 44 -91.03 76.49 -19.80
N GLN A 45 -92.09 75.73 -19.53
CA GLN A 45 -91.99 74.32 -19.17
C GLN A 45 -91.37 73.49 -20.31
N GLN A 46 -91.74 73.76 -21.57
CA GLN A 46 -91.15 73.08 -22.74
C GLN A 46 -89.63 73.34 -22.87
N LEU A 47 -89.15 74.55 -22.61
CA LEU A 47 -87.73 74.86 -22.64
C LEU A 47 -86.96 74.18 -21.50
N LEU A 48 -87.55 74.14 -20.29
CA LEU A 48 -86.97 73.44 -19.15
C LEU A 48 -86.86 71.93 -19.41
N ASP A 49 -87.86 71.35 -20.06
CA ASP A 49 -87.86 69.92 -20.39
C ASP A 49 -86.84 69.60 -21.50
N GLN A 50 -86.68 70.49 -22.50
CA GLN A 50 -85.60 70.38 -23.50
C GLN A 50 -84.21 70.51 -22.87
N GLU A 51 -84.01 71.46 -21.94
CA GLU A 51 -82.74 71.62 -21.23
C GLU A 51 -82.42 70.36 -20.39
N ALA A 52 -83.43 69.81 -19.70
CA ALA A 52 -83.29 68.57 -18.94
C ALA A 52 -82.88 67.39 -19.84
N GLU A 53 -83.46 67.26 -21.03
CA GLU A 53 -83.09 66.23 -22.00
C GLU A 53 -81.65 66.39 -22.49
N GLN A 54 -81.21 67.62 -22.79
CA GLN A 54 -79.84 67.90 -23.21
C GLN A 54 -78.83 67.65 -22.08
N ARG A 55 -79.17 68.04 -20.84
CA ARG A 55 -78.35 67.75 -19.65
C ARG A 55 -78.24 66.23 -19.39
N ALA A 56 -79.30 65.47 -19.62
CA ALA A 56 -79.28 64.01 -19.54
C ALA A 56 -78.32 63.41 -20.57
N LYS A 57 -78.35 63.86 -21.83
CA LYS A 57 -77.41 63.43 -22.89
C LYS A 57 -75.96 63.74 -22.54
N ILE A 58 -75.68 64.95 -22.04
CA ILE A 58 -74.33 65.35 -21.59
C ILE A 58 -73.86 64.47 -20.42
N ARG A 59 -74.74 64.17 -19.46
CA ARG A 59 -74.43 63.30 -18.33
C ARG A 59 -74.10 61.88 -18.81
N GLU A 60 -74.89 61.33 -19.71
CA GLU A 60 -74.64 60.02 -20.29
C GLU A 60 -73.29 59.96 -21.00
N ALA A 61 -72.97 60.97 -21.81
CA ALA A 61 -71.68 61.09 -22.48
C ALA A 61 -70.51 61.19 -21.48
N ARG A 62 -70.66 61.97 -20.40
CA ARG A 62 -69.64 62.08 -19.33
C ARG A 62 -69.43 60.77 -18.60
N ILE A 63 -70.51 60.07 -18.25
CA ILE A 63 -70.43 58.74 -17.62
C ILE A 63 -69.70 57.77 -18.55
N ARG A 64 -70.03 57.79 -19.85
CA ARG A 64 -69.38 56.95 -20.86
C ARG A 64 -67.89 57.27 -20.99
N LEU A 65 -67.51 58.55 -20.99
CA LEU A 65 -66.12 58.98 -21.01
C LEU A 65 -65.35 58.50 -19.77
N ILE A 66 -65.90 58.68 -18.57
CA ILE A 66 -65.28 58.23 -17.32
C ILE A 66 -65.12 56.71 -17.32
N LYS A 67 -66.14 55.96 -17.75
CA LYS A 67 -66.06 54.50 -17.90
C LYS A 67 -64.95 54.09 -18.86
N LEU A 68 -64.83 54.74 -20.01
CA LEU A 68 -63.79 54.48 -21.00
C LEU A 68 -62.39 54.83 -20.48
N GLN A 69 -62.23 55.96 -19.80
CA GLN A 69 -60.96 56.35 -19.17
C GLN A 69 -60.53 55.35 -18.10
N ASN A 70 -61.46 54.92 -17.24
CA ASN A 70 -61.19 53.91 -16.22
C ASN A 70 -60.85 52.56 -16.84
N PHE A 71 -61.54 52.16 -17.91
CA PHE A 71 -61.23 50.95 -18.65
C PHE A 71 -59.84 51.02 -19.29
N SER A 72 -59.52 52.13 -19.95
CA SER A 72 -58.20 52.37 -20.56
C SER A 72 -57.09 52.30 -19.51
N LYS A 73 -57.26 52.93 -18.33
CA LYS A 73 -56.31 52.83 -17.22
C LYS A 73 -56.13 51.38 -16.74
N LYS A 74 -57.23 50.63 -16.58
CA LYS A 74 -57.16 49.21 -16.19
C LYS A 74 -56.40 48.37 -17.21
N VAL A 75 -56.67 48.58 -18.50
CA VAL A 75 -55.97 47.88 -19.59
C VAL A 75 -54.49 48.24 -19.60
N GLN A 76 -54.14 49.51 -19.39
CA GLN A 76 -52.74 49.95 -19.32
C GLN A 76 -51.98 49.29 -18.16
N VAL A 77 -52.56 49.28 -16.96
CA VAL A 77 -51.94 48.63 -15.79
C VAL A 77 -51.73 47.13 -16.04
N ALA A 78 -52.73 46.45 -16.60
CA ALA A 78 -52.62 45.03 -16.94
C ALA A 78 -51.54 44.77 -18.01
N MET A 79 -51.35 45.69 -18.95
CA MET A 79 -50.30 45.61 -19.97
C MET A 79 -48.92 45.79 -19.34
N ASP A 80 -48.73 46.79 -18.48
CA ASP A 80 -47.46 47.04 -17.79
C ASP A 80 -47.05 45.88 -16.87
N GLU A 81 -48.02 45.23 -16.21
CA GLU A 81 -47.80 44.01 -15.42
C GLU A 81 -47.35 42.84 -16.28
N LYS A 82 -47.98 42.65 -17.45
CA LYS A 82 -47.58 41.61 -18.41
C LYS A 82 -46.18 41.87 -18.99
N ASP A 83 -45.83 43.10 -19.30
CA ASP A 83 -44.49 43.45 -19.80
C ASP A 83 -43.40 43.19 -18.75
N LYS A 84 -43.69 43.45 -17.47
CA LYS A 84 -42.79 43.09 -16.36
C LYS A 84 -42.62 41.58 -16.23
N GLN A 85 -43.70 40.80 -16.32
CA GLN A 85 -43.64 39.34 -16.32
C GLN A 85 -42.89 38.79 -17.55
N SER A 86 -43.08 39.37 -18.73
CA SER A 86 -42.37 38.97 -19.95
C SER A 86 -40.86 39.18 -19.83
N LYS A 87 -40.43 40.32 -19.26
CA LYS A 87 -39.02 40.58 -18.95
C LYS A 87 -38.44 39.56 -17.95
N HIS A 88 -39.19 39.19 -16.91
CA HIS A 88 -38.80 38.12 -15.99
C HIS A 88 -38.77 36.74 -16.64
N THR A 89 -39.57 36.50 -17.69
CA THR A 89 -39.58 35.24 -18.42
C THR A 89 -38.23 35.00 -19.13
N GLY A 90 -37.59 36.05 -19.65
CA GLY A 90 -36.22 35.97 -20.19
C GLY A 90 -35.17 35.65 -19.13
N MET A 91 -35.34 36.17 -17.92
CA MET A 91 -34.47 35.85 -16.77
C MET A 91 -34.65 34.38 -16.33
N TYR A 92 -35.89 33.89 -16.24
CA TYR A 92 -36.18 32.49 -15.92
C TYR A 92 -35.65 31.52 -16.97
N LEU A 93 -35.62 31.92 -18.23
CA LEU A 93 -35.02 31.11 -19.29
C LEU A 93 -33.50 30.98 -19.10
N ILE A 94 -32.81 32.08 -18.76
CA ILE A 94 -31.37 32.06 -18.49
C ILE A 94 -31.05 31.17 -17.28
N ASP A 95 -31.81 31.29 -16.19
CA ASP A 95 -31.62 30.46 -14.99
C ASP A 95 -31.84 28.97 -15.29
N PHE A 96 -32.83 28.66 -16.12
CA PHE A 96 -33.10 27.29 -16.57
C PHE A 96 -31.96 26.74 -17.44
N GLU A 97 -31.47 27.52 -18.40
CA GLU A 97 -30.34 27.14 -19.26
C GLU A 97 -29.07 26.92 -18.42
N GLN A 98 -28.84 27.77 -17.42
CA GLN A 98 -27.71 27.66 -16.50
C GLN A 98 -27.78 26.37 -15.67
N LEU A 99 -28.94 26.07 -15.08
CA LEU A 99 -29.15 24.81 -14.34
C LEU A 99 -28.94 23.58 -15.21
N LYS A 100 -29.34 23.66 -16.48
CA LYS A 100 -29.12 22.59 -17.46
C LYS A 100 -27.62 22.38 -17.71
N ILE A 101 -26.86 23.45 -17.95
CA ILE A 101 -25.41 23.39 -18.12
C ILE A 101 -24.74 22.80 -16.86
N GLU A 102 -25.13 23.24 -15.67
CA GLU A 102 -24.59 22.73 -14.42
C GLU A 102 -24.90 21.25 -14.22
N ASN A 103 -26.12 20.81 -14.53
CA ASN A 103 -26.50 19.40 -14.45
C ASN A 103 -25.70 18.54 -15.43
N THR A 104 -25.50 19.00 -16.66
CA THR A 104 -24.64 18.33 -17.64
C THR A 104 -23.20 18.24 -17.15
N ASN A 105 -22.61 19.34 -16.67
CA ASN A 105 -21.26 19.37 -16.12
C ASN A 105 -21.09 18.44 -14.90
N LEU A 106 -22.09 18.38 -14.02
CA LEU A 106 -22.08 17.46 -12.87
C LEU A 106 -22.19 16.01 -13.32
N SER A 107 -23.00 15.72 -14.33
CA SER A 107 -23.14 14.37 -14.90
C SER A 107 -21.83 13.90 -15.53
N GLU A 108 -21.17 14.76 -16.31
CA GLU A 108 -19.84 14.48 -16.87
C GLU A 108 -18.81 14.17 -15.78
N LYS A 109 -18.79 14.97 -14.71
CA LYS A 109 -17.91 14.69 -13.54
C LYS A 109 -18.23 13.36 -12.89
N ILE A 110 -19.50 13.00 -12.72
CA ILE A 110 -19.89 11.71 -12.16
C ILE A 110 -19.38 10.57 -13.06
N GLU A 111 -19.49 10.73 -14.37
CA GLU A 111 -19.03 9.74 -15.34
C GLU A 111 -17.49 9.58 -15.31
N GLU A 112 -16.73 10.68 -15.29
CA GLU A 112 -15.27 10.67 -15.11
C GLU A 112 -14.86 9.95 -13.81
N ARG A 113 -15.53 10.25 -12.70
CA ARG A 113 -15.25 9.59 -11.41
C ARG A 113 -15.61 8.10 -11.43
N ASN A 114 -16.67 7.71 -12.14
CA ASN A 114 -17.04 6.30 -12.31
C ASN A 114 -16.01 5.53 -13.15
N GLU A 115 -15.46 6.15 -14.19
CA GLU A 115 -14.35 5.57 -14.95
C GLU A 115 -13.11 5.39 -14.10
N ASP A 116 -12.76 6.37 -13.28
CA ASP A 116 -11.63 6.30 -12.35
C ASP A 116 -11.81 5.17 -11.33
N ILE A 117 -13.00 5.04 -10.76
CA ILE A 117 -13.35 3.92 -9.86
C ILE A 117 -13.15 2.60 -10.60
N SER A 118 -13.58 2.50 -11.86
CA SER A 118 -13.43 1.29 -12.66
C SER A 118 -11.96 0.98 -13.01
N LYS A 119 -11.15 2.00 -13.26
CA LYS A 119 -9.68 1.88 -13.45
C LYS A 119 -9.02 1.41 -12.15
N LEU A 120 -9.39 1.97 -11.00
CA LEU A 120 -8.87 1.57 -9.69
C LEU A 120 -9.25 0.14 -9.33
N ARG A 121 -10.50 -0.27 -9.55
CA ARG A 121 -10.94 -1.66 -9.34
C ARG A 121 -10.10 -2.65 -10.16
N ARG A 122 -9.83 -2.35 -11.43
CA ARG A 122 -8.94 -3.17 -12.28
C ARG A 122 -7.53 -3.26 -11.70
N LYS A 123 -6.95 -2.12 -11.27
CA LYS A 123 -5.63 -2.09 -10.61
C LYS A 123 -5.62 -2.96 -9.36
N VAL A 124 -6.63 -2.86 -8.50
CA VAL A 124 -6.75 -3.68 -7.28
C VAL A 124 -6.79 -5.17 -7.63
N THR A 125 -7.60 -5.58 -8.61
CA THR A 125 -7.67 -6.98 -9.05
C THR A 125 -6.32 -7.48 -9.57
N THR A 126 -5.61 -6.69 -10.37
CA THR A 126 -4.26 -7.06 -10.84
C THR A 126 -3.28 -7.19 -9.68
N THR A 127 -3.29 -6.25 -8.74
CA THR A 127 -2.43 -6.30 -7.55
C THR A 127 -2.73 -7.54 -6.70
N ILE A 128 -4.01 -7.91 -6.53
CA ILE A 128 -4.39 -9.14 -5.84
C ILE A 128 -3.81 -10.37 -6.54
N HIS A 129 -3.90 -10.47 -7.86
CA HIS A 129 -3.30 -11.59 -8.60
C HIS A 129 -1.78 -11.67 -8.40
N VAL A 130 -1.08 -10.53 -8.51
CA VAL A 130 0.36 -10.48 -8.28
C VAL A 130 0.73 -10.89 -6.86
N LEU A 131 -0.02 -10.40 -5.86
CA LEU A 131 0.18 -10.80 -4.46
C LEU A 131 -0.07 -12.29 -4.24
N THR A 132 -1.10 -12.86 -4.87
CA THR A 132 -1.36 -14.31 -4.82
C THR A 132 -0.19 -15.11 -5.39
N HIS A 133 0.29 -14.76 -6.60
CA HIS A 133 1.45 -15.43 -7.18
C HIS A 133 2.71 -15.28 -6.33
N MET A 134 2.94 -14.11 -5.72
CA MET A 134 4.06 -13.90 -4.80
C MET A 134 3.93 -14.76 -3.54
N LYS A 135 2.71 -14.89 -2.99
CA LYS A 135 2.44 -15.74 -1.83
C LYS A 135 2.72 -17.20 -2.14
N GLU A 136 2.20 -17.71 -3.26
CA GLU A 136 2.42 -19.09 -3.70
C GLU A 136 3.92 -19.38 -3.91
N LYS A 137 4.64 -18.46 -4.57
CA LYS A 137 6.09 -18.60 -4.77
C LYS A 137 6.86 -18.59 -3.44
N LEU A 138 6.42 -17.76 -2.48
CA LEU A 138 7.04 -17.70 -1.16
C LEU A 138 6.80 -18.99 -0.37
N GLU A 139 5.58 -19.54 -0.41
CA GLU A 139 5.26 -20.83 0.21
C GLU A 139 6.11 -21.95 -0.41
N PHE A 140 6.21 -22.02 -1.74
CA PHE A 140 7.06 -22.98 -2.42
C PHE A 140 8.55 -22.86 -2.00
N MET A 141 9.10 -21.63 -2.00
CA MET A 141 10.47 -21.40 -1.57
C MET A 141 10.70 -21.76 -0.10
N ARG A 142 9.68 -21.57 0.75
CA ARG A 142 9.75 -21.95 2.16
C ARG A 142 9.83 -23.46 2.31
N ASP A 143 9.01 -24.21 1.59
CA ASP A 143 9.04 -25.68 1.59
C ASP A 143 10.38 -26.20 1.08
N GLU A 144 10.90 -25.62 0.00
CA GLU A 144 12.22 -25.97 -0.54
C GLU A 144 13.34 -25.70 0.48
N ASN A 145 13.25 -24.58 1.21
CA ASN A 145 14.22 -24.24 2.25
C ASN A 145 14.16 -25.24 3.43
N GLU A 146 12.98 -25.67 3.85
CA GLU A 146 12.85 -26.72 4.88
C GLU A 146 13.46 -28.06 4.41
N VAL A 147 13.32 -28.41 3.13
CA VAL A 147 14.00 -29.58 2.56
C VAL A 147 15.52 -29.41 2.62
N TYR A 148 16.07 -28.26 2.21
CA TYR A 148 17.51 -28.01 2.29
C TYR A 148 18.03 -28.02 3.73
N LYS A 149 17.29 -27.47 4.69
CA LYS A 149 17.64 -27.57 6.12
C LYS A 149 17.72 -29.02 6.58
N GLY A 150 16.76 -29.86 6.16
CA GLY A 150 16.79 -31.29 6.43
C GLY A 150 18.03 -31.98 5.84
N GLN A 151 18.40 -31.65 4.60
CA GLN A 151 19.61 -32.15 3.96
C GLN A 151 20.88 -31.73 4.72
N VAL A 152 20.98 -30.45 5.12
CA VAL A 152 22.11 -29.95 5.92
C VAL A 152 22.21 -30.73 7.23
N ALA A 153 21.12 -30.89 7.97
CA ALA A 153 21.10 -31.64 9.23
C ALA A 153 21.57 -33.10 9.04
N SER A 154 21.10 -33.78 7.98
CA SER A 154 21.55 -35.13 7.64
C SER A 154 23.05 -35.20 7.37
N THR A 155 23.59 -34.26 6.59
CA THR A 155 25.03 -34.21 6.29
C THR A 155 25.88 -33.88 7.52
N GLU A 156 25.37 -33.05 8.43
CA GLU A 156 26.04 -32.75 9.71
C GLU A 156 26.10 -33.97 10.62
N GLU A 157 25.03 -34.78 10.65
CA GLU A 157 25.01 -36.04 11.39
C GLU A 157 26.01 -37.04 10.81
N GLU A 158 26.02 -37.24 9.49
CA GLU A 158 27.00 -38.09 8.81
C GLU A 158 28.44 -37.64 9.10
N LEU A 159 28.70 -36.33 9.04
CA LEU A 159 29.99 -35.75 9.33
C LEU A 159 30.41 -35.98 10.80
N SER A 160 29.45 -35.89 11.74
CA SER A 160 29.68 -36.19 13.15
C SER A 160 30.10 -37.64 13.35
N VAL A 161 29.40 -38.59 12.72
CA VAL A 161 29.74 -40.02 12.75
C VAL A 161 31.14 -40.28 12.21
N ILE A 162 31.48 -39.68 11.06
CA ILE A 162 32.81 -39.83 10.45
C ILE A 162 33.90 -39.23 11.35
N ARG A 163 33.66 -38.06 11.95
CA ARG A 163 34.60 -37.43 12.91
C ARG A 163 34.89 -38.35 14.09
N ASP A 164 33.86 -38.98 14.64
CA ASP A 164 34.01 -39.94 15.74
C ASP A 164 34.79 -41.20 15.34
N GLN A 165 34.49 -41.76 14.15
CA GLN A 165 35.23 -42.90 13.61
C GLN A 165 36.71 -42.55 13.38
N LEU A 166 36.99 -41.35 12.84
CA LEU A 166 38.35 -40.86 12.67
C LEU A 166 39.08 -40.72 14.01
N ALA A 167 38.41 -40.17 15.03
CA ALA A 167 38.98 -40.06 16.37
C ALA A 167 39.31 -41.44 16.98
N ARG A 168 38.41 -42.42 16.84
CA ARG A 168 38.65 -43.82 17.28
C ARG A 168 39.85 -44.43 16.55
N THR A 169 39.94 -44.27 15.24
CA THR A 169 41.04 -44.81 14.44
C THR A 169 42.37 -44.14 14.77
N LYS A 170 42.40 -42.81 14.97
CA LYS A 170 43.60 -42.09 15.43
C LYS A 170 44.09 -42.62 16.78
N ARG A 171 43.20 -42.77 17.77
CA ARG A 171 43.56 -43.35 19.08
C ARG A 171 44.16 -44.76 18.95
N ARG A 172 43.59 -45.61 18.10
CA ARG A 172 44.12 -46.96 17.84
C ARG A 172 45.52 -46.91 17.23
N ARG A 173 45.71 -46.08 16.19
CA ARG A 173 47.01 -45.86 15.55
C ARG A 173 48.05 -45.40 16.57
N ASP A 174 47.70 -44.43 17.40
CA ASP A 174 48.61 -43.88 18.41
C ASP A 174 48.95 -44.93 19.48
N GLY A 175 47.99 -45.78 19.85
CA GLY A 175 48.22 -46.96 20.70
C GLY A 175 49.19 -47.97 20.09
N TYR A 176 49.03 -48.30 18.79
CA TYR A 176 49.99 -49.17 18.09
C TYR A 176 51.37 -48.53 17.97
N ALA A 177 51.45 -47.24 17.69
CA ALA A 177 52.71 -46.51 17.62
C ALA A 177 53.44 -46.56 18.97
N ALA A 178 52.74 -46.29 20.07
CA ALA A 178 53.30 -46.38 21.42
C ALA A 178 53.74 -47.82 21.78
N SER A 179 52.95 -48.84 21.41
CA SER A 179 53.32 -50.25 21.61
C SER A 179 54.56 -50.63 20.81
N ASN A 180 54.65 -50.19 19.55
CA ASN A 180 55.81 -50.43 18.68
C ASN A 180 57.09 -49.81 19.26
N VAL A 181 57.01 -48.59 19.81
CA VAL A 181 58.13 -47.95 20.51
C VAL A 181 58.57 -48.79 21.72
N LYS A 182 57.63 -49.19 22.60
CA LYS A 182 57.94 -50.05 23.75
C LYS A 182 58.55 -51.40 23.37
N MET A 183 58.10 -51.98 22.26
CA MET A 183 58.65 -53.23 21.74
C MET A 183 60.10 -53.05 21.28
N LYS A 184 60.38 -51.97 20.54
CA LYS A 184 61.75 -51.61 20.12
C LYS A 184 62.66 -51.31 21.31
N GLU A 185 62.16 -50.68 22.37
CA GLU A 185 62.93 -50.44 23.61
C GLU A 185 63.33 -51.76 24.30
N ARG A 186 62.41 -52.73 24.38
CA ARG A 186 62.68 -54.03 25.02
C ARG A 186 63.55 -54.94 24.16
N MET A 187 63.39 -54.87 22.85
CA MET A 187 64.12 -55.70 21.89
C MET A 187 64.66 -54.79 20.78
N PRO A 188 65.84 -54.16 20.99
CA PRO A 188 66.38 -53.17 20.04
C PRO A 188 66.66 -53.71 18.65
N LEU A 189 66.87 -55.02 18.51
CA LEU A 189 67.13 -55.69 17.25
C LEU A 189 65.83 -56.09 16.51
N VAL A 190 64.65 -55.89 17.09
CA VAL A 190 63.37 -56.23 16.43
C VAL A 190 63.11 -55.31 15.25
N GLY A 191 62.93 -55.91 14.07
CA GLY A 191 62.66 -55.21 12.81
C GLY A 191 63.91 -54.84 12.01
N SER A 192 65.09 -55.35 12.39
CA SER A 192 66.33 -55.23 11.61
C SER A 192 66.94 -56.62 11.42
N ASP A 193 66.47 -57.31 10.39
CA ASP A 193 66.83 -58.70 10.09
C ASP A 193 68.34 -58.86 9.87
N ASP A 194 68.99 -57.89 9.21
CA ASP A 194 70.45 -57.88 9.02
C ASP A 194 71.22 -57.85 10.34
N LEU A 195 70.72 -57.09 11.32
CA LEU A 195 71.37 -56.92 12.63
C LEU A 195 71.17 -58.16 13.50
N LEU A 196 70.01 -58.82 13.37
CA LEU A 196 69.76 -60.13 13.99
C LEU A 196 70.68 -61.20 13.41
N LEU A 197 70.81 -61.24 12.08
CA LEU A 197 71.67 -62.20 11.39
C LEU A 197 73.15 -62.00 11.75
N ASP A 198 73.62 -60.74 11.80
CA ASP A 198 74.99 -60.44 12.26
C ASP A 198 75.21 -60.87 13.71
N TYR A 199 74.24 -60.61 14.59
CA TYR A 199 74.30 -61.05 15.99
C TYR A 199 74.39 -62.59 16.09
N GLU A 200 73.60 -63.33 15.33
CA GLU A 200 73.65 -64.80 15.28
C GLU A 200 75.00 -65.32 14.79
N ASN A 201 75.49 -64.78 13.66
CA ASN A 201 76.80 -65.12 13.11
C ASN A 201 77.93 -64.84 14.11
N ARG A 202 77.87 -63.70 14.78
CA ARG A 202 78.89 -63.30 15.76
C ARG A 202 78.82 -64.14 17.03
N LYS A 203 77.62 -64.53 17.48
CA LYS A 203 77.43 -65.48 18.58
C LYS A 203 78.03 -66.84 18.25
N GLU A 204 77.82 -67.34 17.02
CA GLU A 204 78.48 -68.58 16.57
C GLU A 204 80.00 -68.44 16.54
N ALA A 205 80.52 -67.34 15.99
CA ALA A 205 81.96 -67.09 15.94
C ALA A 205 82.58 -67.05 17.34
N ILE A 206 81.93 -66.40 18.31
CA ILE A 206 82.34 -66.38 19.72
C ILE A 206 82.34 -67.79 20.32
N ASN A 207 81.33 -68.60 20.04
CA ASN A 207 81.28 -69.98 20.53
C ASN A 207 82.42 -70.82 19.97
N LYS A 208 82.73 -70.68 18.66
CA LYS A 208 83.87 -71.35 18.03
C LYS A 208 85.19 -70.91 18.66
N ALA A 209 85.37 -69.60 18.86
CA ALA A 209 86.56 -69.07 19.53
C ALA A 209 86.70 -69.56 20.98
N ARG A 210 85.60 -69.65 21.74
CA ARG A 210 85.60 -70.24 23.10
C ARG A 210 86.05 -71.70 23.09
N MET A 211 85.55 -72.50 22.15
CA MET A 211 86.00 -73.89 22.00
C MET A 211 87.49 -73.96 21.66
N GLN A 212 87.97 -73.09 20.77
CA GLN A 212 89.40 -73.02 20.42
C GLN A 212 90.27 -72.63 21.61
N VAL A 213 89.83 -71.67 22.45
CA VAL A 213 90.54 -71.32 23.68
C VAL A 213 90.65 -72.52 24.60
N VAL A 214 89.57 -73.28 24.82
CA VAL A 214 89.60 -74.50 25.64
C VAL A 214 90.62 -75.50 25.08
N GLN A 215 90.55 -75.80 23.78
CA GLN A 215 91.49 -76.72 23.14
C GLN A 215 92.94 -76.25 23.21
N LEU A 216 93.20 -74.95 23.04
CA LEU A 216 94.54 -74.39 23.14
C LEU A 216 95.04 -74.37 24.58
N THR A 217 94.18 -74.14 25.57
CA THR A 217 94.55 -74.23 26.99
C THR A 217 94.87 -75.67 27.39
N GLU A 218 94.14 -76.66 26.88
CA GLU A 218 94.45 -78.08 27.05
C GLU A 218 95.81 -78.41 26.42
N LYS A 219 96.03 -78.02 25.16
CA LYS A 219 97.33 -78.21 24.49
C LYS A 219 98.48 -77.49 25.20
N HIS A 220 98.26 -76.28 25.69
CA HIS A 220 99.27 -75.55 26.46
C HIS A 220 99.58 -76.28 27.77
N LYS A 221 98.56 -76.82 28.45
CA LYS A 221 98.76 -77.64 29.65
C LYS A 221 99.58 -78.90 29.33
N GLU A 222 99.24 -79.61 28.26
CA GLU A 222 99.99 -80.77 27.77
C GLU A 222 101.45 -80.44 27.43
N LEU A 223 101.68 -79.36 26.68
CA LEU A 223 103.04 -78.92 26.36
C LEU A 223 103.80 -78.44 27.60
N HIS A 224 103.14 -77.77 28.54
CA HIS A 224 103.77 -77.32 29.76
C HIS A 224 104.18 -78.50 30.65
N GLU A 225 103.32 -79.51 30.77
CA GLU A 225 103.64 -80.79 31.42
C GLU A 225 104.81 -81.49 30.70
N PHE A 226 104.85 -81.47 29.37
CA PHE A 226 105.96 -82.02 28.57
C PHE A 226 107.29 -81.27 28.81
N ILE A 227 107.27 -79.94 28.81
CA ILE A 227 108.46 -79.12 29.12
C ILE A 227 108.91 -79.40 30.55
N GLN A 228 108.00 -79.40 31.53
CA GLN A 228 108.33 -79.69 32.92
C GLN A 228 108.98 -81.08 33.09
N LYS A 229 108.52 -82.08 32.34
CA LYS A 229 109.09 -83.43 32.33
C LYS A 229 110.49 -83.49 31.73
N ASN A 230 110.77 -82.68 30.70
CA ASN A 230 112.07 -82.66 30.01
C ASN A 230 113.06 -81.63 30.56
N GLN A 231 112.61 -80.68 31.37
CA GLN A 231 113.44 -79.69 32.07
C GLN A 231 114.63 -80.31 32.84
N PRO A 232 114.46 -81.39 33.63
CA PRO A 232 115.59 -82.01 34.33
C PRO A 232 116.65 -82.59 33.36
N VAL A 233 116.24 -83.08 32.18
CA VAL A 233 117.15 -83.61 31.15
C VAL A 233 117.93 -82.48 30.48
N ILE A 234 117.30 -81.33 30.25
CA ILE A 234 117.96 -80.14 29.71
C ILE A 234 118.94 -79.55 30.74
N ASP A 235 118.56 -79.49 32.02
CA ASP A 235 119.44 -79.04 33.10
C ASP A 235 120.65 -79.99 33.27
N GLU A 236 120.45 -81.29 33.07
CA GLU A 236 121.51 -82.30 33.05
C GLU A 236 122.45 -82.12 31.85
N LEU A 237 121.90 -81.89 30.66
CA LEU A 237 122.68 -81.58 29.46
C LEU A 237 123.45 -80.25 29.58
N GLN A 238 122.86 -79.21 30.17
CA GLN A 238 123.54 -77.93 30.44
C GLN A 238 124.68 -78.10 31.46
N ARG A 239 124.51 -78.95 32.47
CA ARG A 239 125.61 -79.33 33.38
C ARG A 239 126.74 -80.06 32.65
N THR A 240 126.42 -80.92 31.69
CA THR A 240 127.45 -81.60 30.87
C THR A 240 128.18 -80.68 29.88
N LEU A 241 127.49 -79.67 29.33
CA LEU A 241 128.10 -78.65 28.46
C LEU A 241 128.94 -77.61 29.23
N SER A 242 128.53 -77.27 30.45
CA SER A 242 129.32 -76.41 31.35
C SER A 242 130.57 -77.09 31.90
N ASN A 243 130.65 -78.42 31.85
CA ASN A 243 131.79 -79.24 32.30
C ASN A 243 132.66 -79.74 31.14
N TYR A 244 132.57 -79.14 29.95
CA TYR A 244 133.42 -79.51 28.80
C TYR A 244 134.79 -78.80 28.87
N PRO A 245 135.91 -79.52 29.01
CA PRO A 245 137.25 -78.95 28.90
C PRO A 245 137.61 -78.68 27.42
N LYS A 246 138.43 -77.65 27.17
CA LYS A 246 139.07 -77.40 25.87
C LYS A 246 139.91 -78.60 25.42
#